data_AF-A0A1H0SI60-F1
#
_entry.id   AF-A0A1H0SI60-F1
#
_cell.length_a   1.000
_cell.length_b   1.000
_cell.length_c   1.000
_cell.angle_alpha   90.00
_cell.angle_beta   90.00
_cell.angle_gamma   90.00
#
_symmetry.space_group_name_H-M   'P 1'
#
loop_
_entity.id
_entity.type
_entity.pdbx_description
1 polymer ?
#
loop_
_entity_poly.entity_id
_entity_poly.type
_entity_poly.pdbx_seq_one_letter_code
_entity_poly.pdbx_strand_id
1 'polypeptide(L)' 'MTTTTTTLLTGLCRPTTCATVHAVEAHRSSDELDGGPELALCGAVVSVADTPWTPTAPGACPACACTC' A
#
# COMPACT_ATOMS: atom_id res chain seq x y z
N MET A 1 10.96 -15.58 -18.03
CA MET A 1 10.32 -15.86 -16.73
C MET A 1 10.08 -14.52 -16.09
N THR A 2 8.83 -14.07 -15.99
CA THR A 2 8.50 -12.78 -15.38
C THR A 2 8.52 -13.00 -13.87
N THR A 3 9.58 -12.56 -13.20
CA THR A 3 9.68 -12.64 -11.73
C THR A 3 8.62 -11.71 -11.16
N THR A 4 7.51 -12.27 -10.71
CA THR A 4 6.48 -11.53 -9.98
C THR A 4 7.01 -11.35 -8.56
N THR A 5 7.63 -10.20 -8.28
CA THR A 5 8.06 -9.87 -6.93
C THR A 5 6.89 -9.24 -6.20
N THR A 6 6.32 -9.96 -5.25
CA THR A 6 5.26 -9.42 -4.38
C THR A 6 5.89 -8.54 -3.32
N THR A 7 5.64 -7.22 -3.36
CA THR A 7 6.15 -6.25 -2.38
C THR A 7 4.99 -5.54 -1.71
N LEU A 8 5.06 -5.38 -0.38
CA LEU A 8 4.13 -4.54 0.37
C LEU A 8 4.62 -3.10 0.41
N LEU A 9 3.78 -2.19 -0.09
CA LEU A 9 4.06 -0.77 -0.21
C LEU A 9 3.04 0.07 0.54
N THR A 10 3.40 1.32 0.79
CA THR A 10 2.54 2.26 1.49
C THR A 10 1.52 2.85 0.53
N GLY A 11 0.24 2.78 0.88
CA GLY A 11 -0.86 3.42 0.16
C GLY A 11 -1.50 4.53 0.99
N LEU A 12 -1.81 5.65 0.34
CA LEU A 12 -2.48 6.80 0.96
C LEU A 12 -3.92 6.91 0.43
N CYS A 13 -4.88 7.08 1.35
CA CYS A 13 -6.26 7.38 0.97
C CYS A 13 -6.32 8.72 0.22
N ARG A 14 -6.90 8.73 -1.00
CA ARG A 14 -7.44 9.95 -1.61
C ARG A 14 -8.90 10.06 -1.12
N PRO A 15 -9.28 10.94 -0.17
CA PRO A 15 -8.89 12.35 0.03
C PRO A 15 -8.30 12.68 1.43
N THR A 16 -7.77 13.90 1.55
CA THR A 16 -6.93 14.54 2.61
C THR A 16 -7.34 14.45 4.09
N THR A 17 -8.41 13.74 4.46
CA THR A 17 -8.90 13.67 5.85
C THR A 17 -8.61 12.35 6.56
N CYS A 18 -8.34 11.28 5.81
CA CYS A 18 -7.83 10.03 6.40
C CYS A 18 -6.30 10.06 6.33
N ALA A 19 -5.65 10.50 7.41
CA ALA A 19 -4.20 10.29 7.63
C ALA A 19 -3.88 8.81 7.90
N THR A 20 -4.54 7.91 7.17
CA THR A 20 -4.44 6.48 7.32
C THR A 20 -3.59 5.93 6.18
N VAL A 21 -2.48 5.28 6.53
CA VAL A 21 -1.62 4.58 5.59
C VAL A 21 -2.05 3.13 5.50
N HIS A 22 -2.04 2.57 4.30
CA HIS A 22 -2.52 1.21 4.02
C HIS A 22 -1.41 0.35 3.42
N ALA A 23 -1.47 -0.96 3.66
CA ALA A 23 -0.61 -1.92 2.96
C ALA A 23 -1.16 -2.17 1.57
N VAL A 24 -0.37 -1.93 0.54
CA VAL A 24 -0.67 -2.23 -0.87
C VAL A 24 0.22 -3.37 -1.32
N GLU A 25 -0.38 -4.45 -1.81
CA GLU A 25 0.38 -5.55 -2.40
C GLU A 25 0.61 -5.27 -3.88
N ALA A 26 1.86 -4.96 -4.25
CA ALA A 26 2.25 -4.75 -5.63
C ALA A 26 2.86 -6.04 -6.20
N HIS A 27 2.39 -6.45 -7.37
CA HIS A 27 2.88 -7.63 -8.13
C HIS A 27 3.90 -7.24 -9.21
N ARG A 28 4.35 -5.99 -9.18
CA ARG A 28 5.30 -5.36 -10.10
C ARG A 28 6.38 -4.64 -9.30
N SER A 29 7.49 -4.25 -9.95
CA SER A 29 8.53 -3.51 -9.24
C SER A 29 7.99 -2.19 -8.70
N SER A 30 8.50 -1.71 -7.56
CA SER A 30 8.18 -0.38 -7.04
C SER A 30 8.52 0.73 -8.05
N ASP A 31 9.54 0.52 -8.88
CA ASP A 31 9.94 1.44 -9.96
C ASP A 31 8.93 1.51 -11.12
N GLU A 32 8.01 0.54 -11.21
CA GLU A 32 6.95 0.50 -12.23
C GLU A 32 5.62 1.10 -11.72
N LEU A 33 5.62 1.64 -10.51
CA LEU A 33 4.46 2.31 -9.91
C LEU A 33 4.51 3.79 -10.20
N ASP A 34 3.44 4.30 -10.81
CA ASP A 34 3.29 5.71 -11.21
C ASP A 34 2.58 6.56 -10.14
N GLY A 35 2.37 6.02 -8.94
CA GLY A 35 1.56 6.65 -7.89
C GLY A 35 0.05 6.61 -8.13
N GLY A 36 -0.38 5.81 -9.11
CA GLY A 36 -1.78 5.57 -9.45
C GLY A 36 -2.59 4.91 -8.34
N PRO A 37 -3.92 4.85 -8.52
CA PRO A 37 -4.81 4.17 -7.58
C PRO A 37 -4.61 2.66 -7.63
N GLU A 38 -4.41 2.06 -6.46
CA GLU A 38 -4.20 0.63 -6.22
C GLU A 38 -5.13 0.13 -5.12
N LEU A 39 -5.31 -1.20 -5.05
CA LEU A 39 -6.10 -1.84 -4.01
C LEU A 39 -5.22 -2.23 -2.82
N ALA A 40 -5.52 -1.69 -1.63
CA ALA A 40 -4.90 -2.09 -0.38
C ALA A 40 -5.39 -3.47 0.08
N LEU A 41 -4.63 -4.12 0.97
CA LEU A 41 -4.99 -5.41 1.58
C LEU A 41 -6.38 -5.40 2.26
N CYS A 42 -6.78 -4.26 2.82
CA CYS A 42 -8.11 -4.11 3.44
C CYS A 42 -9.24 -3.85 2.44
N GLY A 43 -8.95 -3.81 1.13
CA GLY A 43 -9.90 -3.50 0.06
C GLY A 43 -10.11 -2.00 -0.21
N ALA A 44 -9.38 -1.12 0.46
CA ALA A 44 -9.45 0.32 0.19
C ALA A 44 -8.70 0.67 -1.11
N VAL A 45 -9.26 1.59 -1.91
CA VAL A 45 -8.55 2.16 -3.07
C VAL A 45 -7.68 3.32 -2.59
N VAL A 46 -6.38 3.21 -2.80
CA VAL A 46 -5.36 4.14 -2.29
C VAL A 46 -4.38 4.51 -3.38
N SER A 47 -3.79 5.70 -3.32
CA SER A 47 -2.63 6.00 -4.16
C SER A 47 -1.41 5.31 -3.57
N VAL A 48 -0.80 4.41 -4.34
CA VAL A 48 0.42 3.71 -3.91
C VAL A 48 1.61 4.66 -3.91
N ALA A 49 2.51 4.51 -2.95
CA ALA A 49 3.82 5.14 -2.91
C ALA A 49 4.90 4.08 -3.14
N ASP A 50 6.07 4.51 -3.60
CA ASP A 50 7.25 3.64 -3.75
C ASP A 50 7.87 3.21 -2.41
N THR A 51 7.37 3.75 -1.29
CA THR A 51 7.89 3.48 0.04
C THR A 51 7.38 2.13 0.59
N PRO A 52 8.26 1.28 1.15
CA PRO A 52 7.87 0.02 1.79
C PRO A 52 6.81 0.20 2.88
N TRP A 53 5.86 -0.73 2.96
CA TRP A 53 4.85 -0.75 4.02
C TRP A 53 5.49 -1.01 5.39
N THR A 54 5.05 -0.25 6.40
CA THR A 54 5.47 -0.45 7.80
C THR A 54 4.23 -0.55 8.71
N PRO A 55 3.91 -1.73 9.27
CA PRO A 55 2.70 -1.92 10.07
C PRO A 55 2.71 -1.17 11.41
N THR A 56 3.89 -0.76 11.89
CA THR A 56 4.07 0.05 13.11
C THR A 56 4.06 1.56 12.85
N ALA A 57 3.85 2.00 11.60
CA ALA A 57 3.83 3.41 11.27
C ALA A 57 2.64 4.14 11.94
N PRO A 58 2.82 5.37 12.42
CA PRO A 58 1.71 6.21 12.88
C PRO A 58 0.65 6.35 11.77
N GLY A 59 -0.61 6.10 12.13
CA GLY A 59 -1.72 6.13 11.16
C GLY A 59 -1.85 4.87 10.32
N ALA A 60 -1.13 3.77 10.60
CA ALA A 60 -1.35 2.51 9.90
C ALA A 60 -2.80 2.01 10.06
N CYS A 61 -3.42 1.60 8.96
CA CYS A 61 -4.74 1.01 8.96
C CYS A 61 -4.71 -0.26 9.82
N PRO A 62 -5.52 -0.36 10.90
CA PRO A 62 -5.48 -1.51 11.79
C PRO A 62 -5.85 -2.81 11.07
N ALA A 63 -6.71 -2.75 10.05
CA ALA A 63 -7.03 -3.91 9.22
C ALA A 63 -5.83 -4.38 8.37
N CYS A 64 -4.99 -3.46 7.90
CA CYS A 64 -3.75 -3.80 7.19
C CYS A 64 -2.60 -4.20 8.13
N ALA A 65 -2.61 -3.74 9.38
CA ALA A 65 -1.61 -4.08 10.39
C ALA A 65 -1.88 -5.45 11.04
N CYS A 66 -3.15 -5.87 11.10
CA CYS A 66 -3.55 -7.22 11.44
C CYS A 66 -3.37 -8.16 10.24
N THR A 67 -2.14 -8.35 9.76
CA THR A 67 -1.83 -9.48 8.88
C THR A 67 -1.94 -10.75 9.71
N CYS A 68 -3.07 -11.45 9.60
CA CYS A 68 -3.27 -12.80 10.12
C CYS A 68 -2.44 -13.84 9.35
#